data_AF-A0A2E4TH85-F1
#
_entry.id   AF-A0A2E4TH85-F1
#
_cell.length_a   1.000
_cell.length_b   1.000
_cell.length_c   1.000
_cell.angle_alpha   90.00
_cell.angle_beta   90.00
_cell.angle_gamma   90.00
#
_symmetry.space_group_name_H-M   'P 1'
#
loop_
_entity.id
_entity.type
_entity.pdbx_description
1 polymer ?
#
loop_
_entity_poly.entity_id
_entity_poly.type
_entity_poly.pdbx_seq_one_letter_code
_entity_poly.pdbx_strand_id
1 'polypeptide(L)'
;MYYTFSMVAIERKISDQIILYSIIISHHVYIFLFIISLPVMILNAPWYISVPLFSWFLNAAIGQGWICPWTALENKYRKKVGMPTIDTFVKHYYIKPYVRYKIRNKYKEKIN
;
A
#
# COMPACT_ATOMS: atom_id res chain seq x y z
N MET A 1 -17.68 34.42 -17.16
CA MET A 1 -17.49 33.04 -17.66
C MET A 1 -16.28 32.37 -16.98
N TYR A 2 -16.13 32.51 -15.65
CA TYR A 2 -15.03 31.92 -14.86
C TYR A 2 -15.52 30.96 -13.77
N TYR A 3 -16.78 31.07 -13.35
CA TYR A 3 -17.36 30.24 -12.29
C TYR A 3 -17.63 28.80 -12.73
N THR A 4 -17.92 28.56 -14.01
CA THR A 4 -18.24 27.23 -14.54
C THR A 4 -17.01 26.31 -14.60
N PHE A 5 -15.79 26.85 -14.77
CA PHE A 5 -14.57 26.04 -14.79
C PHE A 5 -14.12 25.61 -13.38
N SER A 6 -14.34 26.45 -12.36
CA SER A 6 -14.08 26.07 -10.95
C SER A 6 -15.07 25.05 -10.41
N MET A 7 -16.32 25.02 -10.91
CA MET A 7 -17.32 24.03 -10.49
C MET A 7 -17.07 22.62 -11.06
N VAL A 8 -16.28 22.49 -12.14
CA VAL A 8 -15.86 21.18 -12.67
C VAL A 8 -14.76 20.52 -11.81
N ALA A 9 -14.01 21.30 -11.03
CA ALA A 9 -12.86 20.81 -10.27
C ALA A 9 -13.19 20.39 -8.82
N ILE A 10 -14.39 20.71 -8.31
CA ILE A 10 -14.71 20.67 -6.86
C ILE A 10 -16.04 19.94 -6.59
N GLU A 11 -16.40 18.94 -7.39
CA GLU A 11 -17.19 17.81 -6.87
C GLU A 11 -16.27 16.60 -6.71
N ARG A 12 -15.18 16.78 -5.95
CA ARG A 12 -14.57 15.61 -5.30
C ARG A 12 -15.60 15.16 -4.28
N LYS A 13 -16.48 14.23 -4.66
CA LYS A 13 -17.43 13.63 -3.72
C LYS A 13 -16.61 13.12 -2.56
N ILE A 14 -16.82 13.72 -1.38
CA ILE A 14 -16.16 13.34 -0.12
C ILE A 14 -16.23 11.81 0.07
N SER A 15 -17.30 11.20 -0.44
CA SER A 15 -17.47 9.75 -0.59
C SER A 15 -16.29 9.03 -1.27
N ASP A 16 -15.80 9.48 -2.44
CA ASP A 16 -14.67 8.83 -3.13
C ASP A 16 -13.37 8.94 -2.33
N GLN A 17 -13.19 10.03 -1.55
CA GLN A 17 -12.05 10.18 -0.64
C GLN A 17 -12.16 9.24 0.56
N ILE A 18 -13.34 9.15 1.19
CA ILE A 18 -13.60 8.23 2.29
C ILE A 18 -13.33 6.79 1.86
N ILE A 19 -13.81 6.41 0.66
CA ILE A 19 -13.58 5.07 0.10
C ILE A 19 -12.08 4.84 -0.14
N LEU A 20 -11.38 5.81 -0.72
CA LEU A 20 -9.93 5.71 -0.92
C LEU A 20 -9.17 5.48 0.40
N TYR A 21 -9.46 6.26 1.43
CA TYR A 21 -8.81 6.10 2.73
C TYR A 21 -9.20 4.79 3.41
N SER A 22 -10.46 4.36 3.31
CA SER A 22 -10.91 3.07 3.79
C SER A 22 -10.13 1.92 3.15
N ILE A 23 -9.93 1.95 1.82
CA ILE A 23 -9.12 0.98 1.06
C ILE A 23 -7.66 0.99 1.55
N ILE A 24 -7.07 2.17 1.78
CA ILE A 24 -5.69 2.27 2.25
C ILE A 24 -5.55 1.67 3.65
N ILE A 25 -6.49 1.98 4.56
CA ILE A 25 -6.49 1.48 5.94
C ILE A 25 -6.67 -0.03 5.95
N SER A 26 -7.64 -0.56 5.20
CA SER A 26 -7.87 -2.01 5.15
C SER A 26 -6.67 -2.76 4.59
N HIS A 27 -5.93 -2.19 3.63
CA HIS A 27 -4.70 -2.79 3.11
C HIS A 27 -3.59 -2.82 4.17
N HIS A 28 -3.44 -1.76 4.99
CA HIS A 28 -2.51 -1.77 6.13
C HIS A 28 -2.92 -2.80 7.18
N VAL A 29 -4.21 -2.88 7.52
CA VAL A 29 -4.74 -3.88 8.47
C VAL A 29 -4.48 -5.29 7.95
N TYR A 30 -4.70 -5.54 6.66
CA TYR A 30 -4.39 -6.82 6.03
C TYR A 30 -2.91 -7.18 6.17
N ILE A 31 -1.99 -6.28 5.82
CA ILE A 31 -0.54 -6.52 5.98
C ILE A 31 -0.18 -6.79 7.44
N PHE A 32 -0.75 -6.05 8.39
CA PHE A 32 -0.48 -6.20 9.81
C PHE A 32 -0.95 -7.55 10.36
N LEU A 33 -2.22 -7.89 10.14
CA LEU A 33 -2.79 -9.20 10.49
C LEU A 33 -2.00 -10.32 9.82
N PHE A 34 -1.58 -10.09 8.59
CA PHE A 34 -0.82 -11.05 7.83
C PHE A 34 0.56 -11.33 8.45
N ILE A 35 1.32 -10.30 8.83
CA ILE A 35 2.61 -10.45 9.53
C ILE A 35 2.45 -11.22 10.85
N ILE A 36 1.36 -10.98 11.59
CA ILE A 36 1.06 -11.70 12.84
C ILE A 36 0.66 -13.15 12.57
N SER A 37 -0.03 -13.43 11.46
CA SER A 37 -0.48 -14.78 11.12
C SER A 37 0.68 -15.75 10.84
N LEU A 38 1.81 -15.24 10.34
CA LEU A 38 2.99 -16.06 10.00
C LEU A 38 3.59 -16.81 11.21
N PRO A 39 3.99 -16.16 12.31
CA PRO A 39 4.51 -16.87 13.49
C PRO A 39 3.44 -17.77 14.14
N VAL A 40 2.18 -17.35 14.15
CA VAL A 40 1.08 -18.18 14.67
C VAL A 40 0.92 -19.47 13.85
N MET A 41 1.03 -19.39 12.53
CA MET A 41 0.94 -20.53 11.62
C MET A 41 2.15 -21.46 11.77
N ILE A 42 3.37 -20.92 11.88
CA ILE A 42 4.59 -21.73 12.02
C ILE A 42 4.59 -22.51 13.33
N LEU A 43 4.09 -21.93 14.42
CA LEU A 43 4.08 -22.58 15.74
C LEU A 43 2.93 -23.56 15.93
N ASN A 44 1.76 -23.31 15.33
CA ASN A 44 0.54 -24.07 15.61
C ASN A 44 0.12 -25.05 14.49
N ALA A 45 0.61 -24.89 13.26
CA ALA A 45 0.23 -25.76 12.14
C ALA A 45 1.33 -26.78 11.82
N PRO A 46 0.97 -28.00 11.37
CA PRO A 46 1.95 -28.98 10.95
C PRO A 46 2.75 -28.48 9.74
N TRP A 47 4.02 -28.89 9.68
CA TRP A 47 5.00 -28.38 8.72
C TRP A 47 4.55 -28.50 7.25
N TYR A 48 3.83 -29.57 6.89
CA TYR A 48 3.35 -29.79 5.53
C TYR A 48 2.18 -28.88 5.14
N ILE A 49 1.56 -28.17 6.08
CA ILE A 49 0.57 -27.11 5.83
C ILE A 49 1.24 -25.74 5.87
N SER A 50 2.05 -25.48 6.90
CA SER A 50 2.67 -24.18 7.12
C SER A 50 3.72 -23.83 6.06
N VAL A 51 4.53 -24.80 5.59
CA VAL A 51 5.60 -24.55 4.61
C VAL A 51 5.06 -24.20 3.21
N PRO A 52 4.08 -24.91 2.62
CA PRO A 52 3.49 -24.51 1.34
C PRO A 52 2.78 -23.16 1.40
N LEU A 53 2.02 -22.90 2.47
CA LEU A 53 1.35 -21.61 2.67
C LEU A 53 2.33 -20.46 2.83
N PHE A 54 3.40 -20.66 3.61
CA PHE A 54 4.46 -19.68 3.77
C PHE A 54 5.19 -19.40 2.45
N SER A 55 5.51 -20.44 1.69
CA SER A 55 6.14 -20.32 0.36
C SER A 55 5.25 -19.56 -0.63
N TRP A 56 3.95 -19.89 -0.69
CA TRP A 56 2.99 -19.16 -1.50
C TRP A 56 2.90 -17.69 -1.07
N PHE A 57 2.98 -17.42 0.23
CA PHE A 57 2.96 -16.06 0.75
C PHE A 57 4.20 -15.25 0.40
N LEU A 58 5.39 -15.82 0.53
CA LEU A 58 6.62 -15.18 0.09
C LEU A 58 6.56 -14.90 -1.41
N ASN A 59 6.01 -15.84 -2.19
CA ASN A 59 5.79 -15.63 -3.62
C ASN A 59 4.78 -14.50 -3.89
N ALA A 60 3.69 -14.39 -3.14
CA ALA A 60 2.73 -13.29 -3.28
C ALA A 60 3.31 -11.93 -2.84
N ALA A 61 4.18 -11.91 -1.83
CA ALA A 61 4.78 -10.70 -1.28
C ALA A 61 5.97 -10.17 -2.09
N ILE A 62 6.80 -11.07 -2.63
CA ILE A 62 8.08 -10.76 -3.30
C ILE A 62 7.98 -10.97 -4.82
N GLY A 63 7.03 -11.78 -5.29
CA GLY A 63 6.88 -12.14 -6.69
C GLY A 63 6.79 -10.93 -7.60
N GLN A 64 7.67 -10.89 -8.59
CA GLN A 64 7.65 -9.85 -9.61
C GLN A 64 6.43 -10.07 -10.52
N GLY A 65 5.50 -9.10 -10.53
CA GLY A 65 4.35 -9.10 -11.43
C GLY A 65 2.98 -9.33 -10.78
N TRP A 66 2.91 -9.66 -9.49
CA TRP A 66 1.60 -9.70 -8.81
C TRP A 66 1.16 -8.29 -8.42
N ILE A 67 0.27 -7.70 -9.23
CA ILE A 67 -0.42 -6.47 -8.86
C ILE A 67 -1.56 -6.84 -7.91
N CYS A 68 -1.40 -6.51 -6.62
CA CYS A 68 -2.46 -6.74 -5.64
C CYS A 68 -3.77 -6.05 -6.12
N PRO A 69 -4.91 -6.77 -6.19
CA PRO A 69 -6.17 -6.21 -6.68
C PRO A 69 -6.62 -5.00 -5.84
N TRP A 70 -6.23 -4.97 -4.57
CA TRP A 70 -6.47 -3.84 -3.66
C TRP A 70 -5.74 -2.57 -4.11
N THR A 71 -4.51 -2.69 -4.60
CA THR A 71 -3.73 -1.58 -5.20
C THR A 71 -4.37 -1.11 -6.50
N ALA A 72 -4.91 -2.02 -7.31
CA ALA A 72 -5.64 -1.66 -8.53
C ALA A 72 -6.94 -0.88 -8.22
N LEU A 73 -7.67 -1.30 -7.17
CA LEU A 73 -8.83 -0.58 -6.67
C LEU A 73 -8.47 0.79 -6.12
N GLU A 74 -7.40 0.88 -5.33
CA GLU A 74 -6.86 2.14 -4.83
C GLU A 74 -6.53 3.09 -5.99
N ASN A 75 -5.86 2.59 -7.03
CA ASN A 75 -5.54 3.37 -8.23
C ASN A 75 -6.79 3.87 -8.98
N LYS A 76 -7.87 3.09 -9.00
CA LYS A 76 -9.16 3.52 -9.58
C LYS A 76 -9.70 4.75 -8.83
N TYR A 77 -9.66 4.74 -7.49
CA TYR A 77 -10.11 5.88 -6.69
C TYR A 77 -9.11 7.04 -6.70
N ARG A 78 -7.79 6.78 -6.72
CA ARG A 78 -6.76 7.83 -6.88
C ARG A 78 -6.95 8.61 -8.17
N LYS A 79 -7.24 7.92 -9.30
CA LYS A 79 -7.56 8.58 -10.58
C LYS A 79 -8.79 9.48 -10.46
N LYS A 80 -9.86 9.01 -9.80
CA LYS A 80 -11.08 9.81 -9.58
C LYS A 80 -10.85 11.07 -8.76
N VAL A 81 -9.99 11.01 -7.74
CA VAL A 81 -9.68 12.17 -6.88
C VAL A 81 -8.52 13.03 -7.40
N GLY A 82 -7.99 12.75 -8.60
CA GLY A 82 -6.88 13.50 -9.21
C GLY A 82 -5.50 13.25 -8.58
N MET A 83 -5.31 12.11 -7.90
CA MET A 83 -4.01 11.70 -7.35
C MET A 83 -3.23 10.80 -8.33
N PRO A 84 -1.88 10.82 -8.28
CA PRO A 84 -1.07 9.92 -9.10
C PRO A 84 -1.27 8.46 -8.68
N THR A 85 -1.25 7.57 -9.66
CA THR A 85 -1.33 6.12 -9.44
C THR A 85 -0.05 5.58 -8.83
N ILE A 86 -0.18 4.48 -8.09
CA ILE A 86 0.92 3.77 -7.46
C ILE A 86 1.16 2.43 -8.15
N ASP A 87 2.44 2.08 -8.26
CA ASP A 87 2.92 0.84 -8.85
C ASP A 87 2.76 -0.33 -7.86
N THR A 88 3.25 -0.17 -6.63
CA THR A 88 3.11 -1.16 -5.55
C THR A 88 2.81 -0.47 -4.23
N PHE A 89 1.85 -0.99 -3.48
CA PHE A 89 1.44 -0.46 -2.18
C PHE A 89 2.61 -0.38 -1.19
N VAL A 90 3.32 -1.49 -0.99
CA VAL A 90 4.45 -1.58 -0.05
C VAL A 90 5.57 -0.62 -0.43
N LYS A 91 5.87 -0.51 -1.73
CA LYS A 91 6.88 0.40 -2.25
C LYS A 91 6.53 1.86 -1.98
N HIS A 92 5.26 2.24 -2.16
CA HIS A 92 4.79 3.60 -1.94
C HIS A 92 4.75 3.98 -0.46
N TYR A 93 4.17 3.14 0.39
CA TYR A 93 3.89 3.45 1.80
C TYR A 93 5.00 3.09 2.77
N TYR A 94 5.86 2.11 2.46
CA TYR A 94 6.91 1.64 3.39
C TYR A 94 8.31 1.88 2.85
N ILE A 95 8.62 1.48 1.61
CA ILE A 95 10.00 1.53 1.08
C ILE A 95 10.44 2.97 0.78
N LYS A 96 9.67 3.72 -0.03
CA LYS A 96 10.00 5.12 -0.36
C LYS A 96 10.24 6.01 0.87
N PRO A 97 9.36 6.04 1.89
CA PRO A 97 9.60 6.88 3.05
C PRO A 97 10.82 6.43 3.85
N TYR A 98 11.05 5.12 3.99
CA TYR A 98 12.24 4.60 4.65
C TYR A 98 13.55 5.01 3.92
N VAL A 99 13.60 4.87 2.60
CA VAL A 99 14.75 5.29 1.78
C VAL A 99 14.98 6.80 1.90
N ARG A 100 13.91 7.60 1.85
CA ARG A 100 14.01 9.06 2.03
C ARG A 100 14.57 9.44 3.40
N TYR A 101 14.13 8.76 4.45
CA TYR A 101 14.65 8.93 5.81
C TYR A 101 16.14 8.57 5.90
N LYS A 102 16.53 7.42 5.36
CA LYS A 102 17.93 6.96 5.35
C LYS A 102 18.87 7.92 4.63
N ILE A 103 18.48 8.40 3.45
CA ILE A 103 19.27 9.37 2.67
C ILE A 103 19.43 10.67 3.46
N ARG A 104 18.34 11.19 4.04
CA ARG A 104 18.37 12.42 4.84
C ARG A 104 19.34 12.33 6.02
N ASN A 105 19.32 11.21 6.76
CA ASN A 105 20.24 11.02 7.88
C ASN A 105 21.70 10.93 7.42
N LYS A 106 21.97 10.23 6.31
CA LYS A 106 23.32 10.14 5.74
C LYS A 106 23.87 11.52 5.33
N TYR A 107 23.03 12.41 4.82
CA TYR A 107 23.45 13.81 4.55
C TYR A 107 23.73 14.58 5.84
N LYS A 108 22.92 14.40 6.89
CA LYS A 108 23.12 15.06 8.19
C LYS A 108 24.42 14.64 8.86
N GLU A 109 24.78 13.36 8.78
CA GLU A 109 26.06 12.82 9.27
C GLU A 109 27.28 13.30 8.47
N LYS A 110 27.10 13.72 7.21
CA LYS A 110 28.20 14.20 6.36
C LYS A 110 28.45 15.71 6.49
N ILE A 111 27.52 16.43 7.10
CA ILE A 111 27.59 17.89 7.33
C ILE A 111 28.11 18.19 8.75
N ASN A 112 27.94 17.26 9.69
CA ASN A 112 28.61 17.27 10.99
C ASN A 112 30.00 16.63 10.91
#